data_AF-A0A351BGI5-F1
#
_entry.id   AF-A0A351BGI5-F1
#
_cell.length_a   1.000
_cell.length_b   1.000
_cell.length_c   1.000
_cell.angle_alpha   90.00
_cell.angle_beta   90.00
_cell.angle_gamma   90.00
#
_symmetry.space_group_name_H-M   'P 1'
#
loop_
_entity.id
_entity.type
_entity.pdbx_description
1 polymer ?
#
loop_
_entity_poly.entity_id
_entity_poly.type
_entity_poly.pdbx_seq_one_letter_code
_entity_poly.pdbx_strand_id
1 'polypeptide(L)'
;MSKKSKIDEAGDSDELQALFDSIAAEPVGRARSPSVARPVEASPLGASADTGDSDELQALFDAVASQAEHTAEPAAPQTAAPAVAASTTHASVAEQVEPAVVFTRLGQLTRQVHDTLRELGLEGTLQEAAEAIPDVRQRLAYIAQMTEQSASRVLNATDVAAPIQSALASGANALGARWDRLYAGELSPGEFRDLSGDTRRFIAEVAAGSRSTSKQLHEIMMAQDFQDLTGQVIKRVLELAQMLESQLVQVLIEATPPQVRAECKASLLNGPVIDGVAGADVLHNQSEVDDLLESLGF
;
A
#
# COMPACT_ATOMS: atom_id res chain seq x y z
N MET A 1 -3.14 -53.21 -18.55
CA MET A 1 -1.71 -53.28 -18.91
C MET A 1 -1.39 -52.06 -19.78
N SER A 2 -1.12 -50.92 -19.16
CA SER A 2 -0.85 -49.64 -19.85
C SER A 2 0.65 -49.48 -20.11
N LYS A 3 1.02 -49.14 -21.36
CA LYS A 3 2.39 -48.81 -21.75
C LYS A 3 2.67 -47.33 -21.47
N LYS A 4 3.71 -47.07 -20.69
CA LYS A 4 4.33 -45.75 -20.44
C LYS A 4 4.96 -45.20 -21.73
N SER A 5 4.66 -43.96 -22.10
CA SER A 5 5.44 -43.18 -23.06
C SER A 5 6.65 -42.57 -22.35
N LYS A 6 7.85 -42.87 -22.85
CA LYS A 6 9.10 -42.19 -22.52
C LYS A 6 9.02 -40.77 -23.07
N ILE A 7 9.34 -39.79 -22.22
CA ILE A 7 9.56 -38.39 -22.58
C ILE A 7 11.03 -38.30 -23.04
N ASP A 8 11.25 -37.76 -24.23
CA ASP A 8 12.58 -37.58 -24.83
C ASP A 8 13.25 -36.33 -24.24
N GLU A 9 14.24 -36.56 -23.38
CA GLU A 9 14.92 -35.55 -22.53
C GLU A 9 16.05 -34.78 -23.25
N ALA A 10 16.27 -35.05 -24.54
CA ALA A 10 17.40 -34.49 -25.30
C ALA A 10 17.04 -33.31 -26.22
N GLY A 11 15.75 -33.13 -26.56
CA GLY A 11 15.32 -32.06 -27.48
C GLY A 11 15.12 -30.71 -26.80
N ASP A 12 14.55 -30.70 -25.60
CA ASP A 12 14.23 -29.48 -24.85
C ASP A 12 15.49 -28.73 -24.38
N SER A 13 16.58 -29.44 -24.09
CA SER A 13 17.82 -28.82 -23.61
C SER A 13 18.52 -27.99 -24.69
N ASP A 14 18.45 -28.42 -25.95
CA ASP A 14 19.09 -27.70 -27.07
C ASP A 14 18.29 -26.46 -27.47
N GLU A 15 16.95 -26.53 -27.38
CA GLU A 15 16.06 -25.40 -27.67
C GLU A 15 16.16 -24.31 -26.60
N LEU A 16 16.30 -24.70 -25.32
CA LEU A 16 16.59 -23.79 -24.22
C LEU A 16 18.00 -23.18 -24.32
N GLN A 17 19.00 -23.97 -24.72
CA GLN A 17 20.35 -23.45 -24.94
C GLN A 17 20.40 -22.43 -26.08
N ALA A 18 19.64 -22.66 -27.17
CA ALA A 18 19.51 -21.72 -28.28
C ALA A 18 18.82 -20.41 -27.88
N LEU A 19 17.83 -20.46 -26.98
CA LEU A 19 17.19 -19.26 -26.42
C LEU A 19 18.15 -18.46 -25.52
N PHE A 20 18.95 -19.13 -24.71
CA PHE A 20 19.97 -18.47 -23.88
C PHE A 20 21.06 -17.80 -24.71
N ASP A 21 21.55 -18.46 -25.77
CA ASP A 21 22.54 -17.88 -26.68
C ASP A 21 21.96 -16.71 -27.49
N SER A 22 20.66 -16.74 -27.83
CA SER A 22 19.98 -15.63 -28.51
C SER A 22 19.89 -14.37 -27.65
N ILE A 23 19.76 -14.51 -26.32
CA ILE A 23 19.73 -13.38 -25.38
C ILE A 23 21.15 -12.83 -25.15
N ALA A 24 22.16 -13.70 -25.17
CA ALA A 24 23.57 -13.30 -25.03
C ALA A 24 24.14 -12.64 -26.29
N ALA A 25 23.56 -12.92 -27.47
CA ALA A 25 24.02 -12.41 -28.76
C ALA A 25 23.41 -11.05 -29.18
N GLU A 26 22.49 -10.46 -28.40
CA GLU A 26 22.02 -9.10 -28.68
C GLU A 26 23.16 -8.08 -28.47
N PRO A 27 23.57 -7.35 -29.52
CA PRO A 27 24.63 -6.36 -29.39
C PRO A 27 24.10 -5.14 -28.63
N VAL A 28 24.70 -4.87 -27.46
CA VAL A 28 24.56 -3.62 -26.71
C VAL A 28 25.00 -2.45 -27.60
N GLY A 29 24.03 -1.86 -28.28
CA GLY A 29 24.23 -0.80 -29.26
C GLY A 29 23.35 0.40 -28.97
N ARG A 30 23.73 1.22 -27.97
CA ARG A 30 24.09 2.66 -28.08
C ARG A 30 24.06 3.28 -26.68
N ALA A 31 25.24 3.60 -26.16
CA ALA A 31 25.38 4.46 -25.00
C ALA A 31 24.67 5.81 -25.28
N ARG A 32 23.62 6.12 -24.51
CA ARG A 32 23.19 7.50 -24.29
C ARG A 32 24.10 8.07 -23.21
N SER A 33 24.98 8.99 -23.60
CA SER A 33 25.77 9.80 -22.68
C SER A 33 24.86 10.49 -21.65
N PRO A 34 25.26 10.63 -20.37
CA PRO A 34 24.53 11.46 -19.43
C PRO A 34 24.68 12.92 -19.86
N SER A 35 23.56 13.52 -20.28
CA SER A 35 23.46 14.97 -20.47
C SER A 35 23.59 15.63 -19.10
N VAL A 36 24.65 16.42 -18.92
CA VAL A 36 24.83 17.29 -17.77
C VAL A 36 23.70 18.31 -17.76
N ALA A 37 22.72 18.11 -16.89
CA ALA A 37 21.75 19.15 -16.57
C ALA A 37 22.49 20.29 -15.85
N ARG A 38 22.39 21.50 -16.40
CA ARG A 38 22.88 22.75 -15.79
C ARG A 38 22.21 22.95 -14.43
N PRO A 39 22.87 23.59 -13.45
CA PRO A 39 22.22 23.99 -12.21
C PRO A 39 21.12 24.98 -12.54
N VAL A 40 19.88 24.64 -12.20
CA VAL A 40 18.78 25.60 -12.20
C VAL A 40 18.98 26.45 -10.93
N GLU A 41 19.20 27.73 -11.15
CA GLU A 41 19.28 28.76 -10.11
C GLU A 41 18.02 28.74 -9.25
N ALA A 42 18.20 28.59 -7.94
CA ALA A 42 17.15 28.84 -6.97
C ALA A 42 16.88 30.34 -6.91
N SER A 43 15.69 30.76 -7.35
CA SER A 43 15.11 32.03 -6.92
C SER A 43 14.31 31.81 -5.63
N PRO A 44 14.36 32.74 -4.66
CA PRO A 44 13.80 32.56 -3.32
C PRO A 44 12.31 32.90 -3.32
N LEU A 45 11.47 31.99 -2.85
CA LEU A 45 10.10 32.30 -2.45
C LEU A 45 9.89 31.95 -0.98
N GLY A 46 9.56 33.00 -0.22
CA GLY A 46 8.47 32.97 0.75
C GLY A 46 8.70 32.15 2.02
N ALA A 47 9.20 32.83 3.05
CA ALA A 47 8.86 32.47 4.42
C ALA A 47 7.34 32.65 4.63
N SER A 48 6.63 31.56 4.90
CA SER A 48 5.40 31.60 5.68
C SER A 48 5.27 30.29 6.46
N ALA A 49 5.14 30.44 7.76
CA ALA A 49 4.98 29.39 8.75
C ALA A 49 3.77 28.50 8.41
N ASP A 50 3.98 27.18 8.39
CA ASP A 50 2.93 26.18 8.28
C ASP A 50 2.92 25.26 9.51
N THR A 51 2.72 25.89 10.67
CA THR A 51 2.41 25.24 11.94
C THR A 51 0.93 25.37 12.30
N GLY A 52 0.10 25.93 11.41
CA GLY A 52 -1.33 26.18 11.65
C GLY A 52 -2.22 24.95 11.42
N ASP A 53 -1.95 24.18 10.35
CA ASP A 53 -2.79 23.04 9.98
C ASP A 53 -2.72 21.89 11.01
N SER A 54 -1.60 21.74 11.72
CA SER A 54 -1.46 20.71 12.75
C SER A 54 -2.29 21.00 14.02
N ASP A 55 -2.47 22.28 14.37
CA ASP A 55 -3.21 22.67 15.57
C ASP A 55 -4.73 22.62 15.32
N GLU A 56 -5.17 22.93 14.10
CA GLU A 56 -6.57 22.82 13.70
C GLU A 56 -7.04 21.37 13.61
N LEU A 57 -6.19 20.46 13.11
CA LEU A 57 -6.46 19.02 13.10
C LEU A 57 -6.49 18.43 14.51
N GLN A 58 -5.64 18.91 15.41
CA GLN A 58 -5.65 18.49 16.82
C GLN A 58 -6.94 18.93 17.52
N ALA A 59 -7.42 20.16 17.26
CA ALA A 59 -8.67 20.66 17.80
C ALA A 59 -9.90 19.88 17.30
N LEU A 60 -9.90 19.45 16.03
CA LEU A 60 -10.95 18.58 15.48
C LEU A 60 -10.95 17.20 16.14
N PHE A 61 -9.78 16.65 16.45
CA PHE A 61 -9.65 15.36 17.14
C PHE A 61 -10.17 15.41 18.58
N ASP A 62 -9.83 16.47 19.32
CA ASP A 62 -10.34 16.69 20.68
C ASP A 62 -11.85 16.92 20.71
N ALA A 63 -12.41 17.60 19.69
CA ALA A 63 -13.85 17.79 19.56
C ALA A 63 -14.58 16.44 19.38
N VAL A 64 -14.07 15.53 18.55
CA VAL A 64 -14.66 14.20 18.33
C VAL A 64 -14.54 13.32 19.59
N ALA A 65 -13.42 13.40 20.31
CA ALA A 65 -13.23 12.69 21.57
C ALA A 65 -14.24 13.15 22.64
N SER A 66 -14.46 14.46 22.76
CA SER A 66 -15.44 15.02 23.72
C SER A 66 -16.90 14.65 23.39
N GLN A 67 -17.19 14.42 22.10
CA GLN A 67 -18.51 14.00 21.63
C GLN A 67 -18.79 12.53 21.94
N ALA A 68 -17.75 11.68 21.99
CA ALA A 68 -17.85 10.28 22.42
C ALA A 68 -18.08 10.16 23.95
N GLU A 69 -17.52 11.08 24.74
CA GLU A 69 -17.70 11.09 26.20
C GLU A 69 -19.11 11.56 26.63
N HIS A 70 -19.83 12.31 25.78
CA HIS A 70 -21.21 12.75 26.05
C HIS A 70 -22.30 11.69 25.78
N THR A 71 -21.96 10.49 25.30
CA THR A 71 -22.94 9.40 25.08
C THR A 71 -22.87 8.30 26.16
N ALA A 72 -21.98 8.43 27.16
CA ALA A 72 -21.82 7.46 28.23
C ALA A 72 -22.38 7.98 29.57
N GLU A 73 -23.70 7.97 29.73
CA GLU A 73 -24.34 8.12 31.04
C GLU A 73 -24.31 6.75 31.79
N PRO A 74 -23.97 6.73 33.10
CA PRO A 74 -23.58 5.49 33.78
C PRO A 74 -24.80 4.66 34.22
N ALA A 75 -24.83 3.40 33.78
CA ALA A 75 -25.73 2.39 34.32
C ALA A 75 -25.32 2.01 35.75
N ALA A 76 -26.12 2.40 36.74
CA ALA A 76 -26.07 1.82 38.09
C ALA A 76 -27.27 0.86 38.31
N PRO A 77 -27.10 -0.25 39.05
CA PRO A 77 -28.03 -1.38 39.04
C PRO A 77 -29.00 -1.36 40.22
N GLN A 78 -30.32 -1.53 40.01
CA GLN A 78 -31.24 -1.90 41.10
C GLN A 78 -32.36 -2.86 40.66
N THR A 79 -32.43 -3.94 41.43
CA THR A 79 -33.41 -5.02 41.47
C THR A 79 -34.69 -4.61 42.21
N ALA A 80 -35.77 -5.35 41.94
CA ALA A 80 -36.97 -5.57 42.77
C ALA A 80 -38.16 -4.59 42.66
N ALA A 81 -39.27 -5.13 42.14
CA ALA A 81 -40.68 -4.75 42.42
C ALA A 81 -41.03 -4.99 43.92
N PRO A 82 -42.14 -4.48 44.51
CA PRO A 82 -43.45 -4.28 43.86
C PRO A 82 -44.37 -3.11 44.34
N ALA A 83 -45.52 -3.02 43.64
CA ALA A 83 -46.87 -2.70 44.13
C ALA A 83 -47.42 -1.24 44.15
N VAL A 84 -48.42 -1.05 43.25
CA VAL A 84 -49.72 -0.34 43.33
C VAL A 84 -49.84 1.08 43.94
N ALA A 85 -50.31 2.04 43.14
CA ALA A 85 -51.56 2.77 43.35
C ALA A 85 -51.82 3.80 42.22
N ALA A 86 -53.07 3.90 41.82
CA ALA A 86 -53.59 4.78 40.77
C ALA A 86 -53.52 6.28 41.14
N SER A 87 -53.36 7.14 40.13
CA SER A 87 -54.23 8.31 39.88
C SER A 87 -53.82 9.11 38.63
N THR A 88 -54.76 9.17 37.69
CA THR A 88 -55.29 10.40 37.06
C THR A 88 -54.38 11.30 36.21
N THR A 89 -54.58 11.17 34.90
CA THR A 89 -54.85 12.24 33.91
C THR A 89 -54.09 13.56 34.03
N HIS A 90 -53.23 13.84 33.06
CA HIS A 90 -53.22 15.14 32.37
C HIS A 90 -52.81 14.97 30.90
N ALA A 91 -53.69 15.41 30.01
CA ALA A 91 -53.43 15.58 28.60
C ALA A 91 -52.44 16.73 28.39
N SER A 92 -51.39 16.48 27.61
CA SER A 92 -50.66 17.54 26.90
C SER A 92 -50.35 17.04 25.50
N VAL A 93 -51.00 17.67 24.53
CA VAL A 93 -50.69 17.58 23.10
C VAL A 93 -49.29 18.16 22.90
N ALA A 94 -48.30 17.29 22.87
CA ALA A 94 -47.03 17.53 22.21
C ALA A 94 -46.92 16.40 21.19
N GLU A 95 -46.90 16.74 19.92
CA GLU A 95 -46.67 15.82 18.81
C GLU A 95 -45.22 15.34 18.89
N GLN A 96 -44.96 14.50 19.87
CA GLN A 96 -43.80 13.66 19.90
C GLN A 96 -44.03 12.66 18.78
N VAL A 97 -43.32 12.83 17.67
CA VAL A 97 -43.08 11.70 16.78
C VAL A 97 -42.37 10.67 17.65
N GLU A 98 -43.17 9.78 18.25
CA GLU A 98 -42.73 8.71 19.12
C GLU A 98 -41.52 8.04 18.47
N PRO A 99 -40.35 7.97 19.12
CA PRO A 99 -39.17 7.30 18.56
C PRO A 99 -39.54 5.89 18.08
N ALA A 100 -40.50 5.24 18.75
CA ALA A 100 -41.10 3.97 18.36
C ALA A 100 -41.68 3.97 16.93
N VAL A 101 -42.33 5.05 16.47
CA VAL A 101 -42.87 5.18 15.11
C VAL A 101 -41.74 5.29 14.08
N VAL A 102 -40.66 6.02 14.40
CA VAL A 102 -39.47 6.13 13.53
C VAL A 102 -38.74 4.79 13.44
N PHE A 103 -38.50 4.11 14.57
CA PHE A 103 -37.89 2.77 14.58
C PHE A 103 -38.76 1.73 13.87
N THR A 104 -40.10 1.83 13.98
CA THR A 104 -41.03 0.93 13.27
C THR A 104 -40.99 1.17 11.77
N ARG A 105 -40.99 2.44 11.34
CA ARG A 105 -40.89 2.80 9.92
C ARG A 105 -39.54 2.39 9.34
N LEU A 106 -38.46 2.60 10.07
CA LEU A 106 -37.12 2.14 9.70
C LEU A 106 -37.08 0.61 9.57
N GLY A 107 -37.64 -0.12 10.53
CA GLY A 107 -37.73 -1.58 10.47
C GLY A 107 -38.58 -2.11 9.31
N GLN A 108 -39.65 -1.41 8.93
CA GLN A 108 -40.45 -1.73 7.74
C GLN A 108 -39.67 -1.48 6.46
N LEU A 109 -38.97 -0.35 6.36
CA LEU A 109 -38.13 -0.03 5.20
C LEU A 109 -36.96 -1.00 5.06
N THR A 110 -36.28 -1.36 6.15
CA THR A 110 -35.19 -2.35 6.14
C THR A 110 -35.69 -3.73 5.74
N ARG A 111 -36.88 -4.16 6.21
CA ARG A 111 -37.49 -5.41 5.74
C ARG A 111 -37.87 -5.35 4.27
N GLN A 112 -38.42 -4.24 3.81
CA GLN A 112 -38.76 -4.08 2.40
C GLN A 112 -37.52 -4.13 1.51
N VAL A 113 -36.42 -3.47 1.90
CA VAL A 113 -35.12 -3.59 1.21
C VAL A 113 -34.61 -5.03 1.24
N HIS A 114 -34.63 -5.69 2.39
CA HIS A 114 -34.20 -7.08 2.52
C HIS A 114 -35.04 -8.05 1.67
N ASP A 115 -36.36 -7.92 1.70
CA ASP A 115 -37.28 -8.74 0.93
C ASP A 115 -37.09 -8.50 -0.58
N THR A 116 -36.85 -7.25 -1.01
CA THR A 116 -36.52 -6.94 -2.42
C THR A 116 -35.16 -7.51 -2.86
N LEU A 117 -34.12 -7.40 -2.03
CA LEU A 117 -32.81 -8.01 -2.30
C LEU A 117 -32.92 -9.53 -2.41
N ARG A 118 -33.79 -10.13 -1.60
CA ARG A 118 -34.07 -11.56 -1.60
C ARG A 118 -34.88 -11.99 -2.82
N GLU A 119 -35.91 -11.23 -3.21
CA GLU A 119 -36.70 -11.49 -4.43
C GLU A 119 -35.87 -11.35 -5.71
N LEU A 120 -34.87 -10.47 -5.71
CA LEU A 120 -33.92 -10.29 -6.81
C LEU A 120 -32.80 -11.35 -6.81
N GLY A 121 -32.69 -12.19 -5.77
CA GLY A 121 -31.64 -13.23 -5.68
C GLY A 121 -30.25 -12.70 -5.32
N LEU A 122 -30.15 -11.46 -4.85
CA LEU A 122 -28.91 -10.71 -4.63
C LEU A 122 -28.31 -10.93 -3.23
N GLU A 123 -29.02 -11.64 -2.36
CA GLU A 123 -28.61 -11.84 -0.97
C GLU A 123 -27.34 -12.69 -0.84
N GLY A 124 -27.14 -13.66 -1.75
CA GLY A 124 -25.93 -14.48 -1.77
C GLY A 124 -24.69 -13.73 -2.23
N THR A 125 -24.80 -12.90 -3.27
CA THR A 125 -23.67 -12.13 -3.82
C THR A 125 -23.23 -11.01 -2.87
N LEU A 126 -24.19 -10.32 -2.24
CA LEU A 126 -23.87 -9.28 -1.26
C LEU A 126 -23.24 -9.87 0.01
N GLN A 127 -23.70 -11.05 0.44
CA GLN A 127 -23.11 -11.77 1.58
C GLN A 127 -21.67 -12.23 1.27
N GLU A 128 -21.42 -12.82 0.10
CA GLU A 128 -20.07 -13.19 -0.34
C GLU A 128 -19.13 -11.98 -0.41
N ALA A 129 -19.63 -10.85 -0.94
CA ALA A 129 -18.86 -9.62 -1.00
C ALA A 129 -18.53 -9.07 0.40
N ALA A 130 -19.51 -9.05 1.30
CA ALA A 130 -19.33 -8.63 2.69
C ALA A 130 -18.33 -9.53 3.44
N GLU A 131 -18.31 -10.83 3.14
CA GLU A 131 -17.37 -11.79 3.72
C GLU A 131 -15.94 -11.65 3.18
N ALA A 132 -15.76 -11.15 1.95
CA ALA A 132 -14.44 -10.96 1.33
C ALA A 132 -13.70 -9.71 1.82
N ILE A 133 -14.41 -8.66 2.24
CA ILE A 133 -13.81 -7.38 2.69
C ILE A 133 -12.84 -7.57 3.88
N PRO A 134 -13.19 -8.32 4.94
CA PRO A 134 -12.26 -8.61 6.04
C PRO A 134 -10.95 -9.30 5.58
N ASP A 135 -11.01 -10.23 4.63
CA ASP A 135 -9.82 -10.91 4.07
C ASP A 135 -8.92 -9.92 3.32
N VAL A 136 -9.50 -9.07 2.46
CA VAL A 136 -8.76 -8.00 1.77
C VAL A 136 -8.07 -7.07 2.76
N ARG A 137 -8.77 -6.66 3.82
CA ARG A 137 -8.19 -5.80 4.87
C ARG A 137 -7.01 -6.47 5.56
N GLN A 138 -7.11 -7.77 5.89
CA GLN A 138 -5.99 -8.52 6.49
C GLN A 138 -4.79 -8.60 5.54
N ARG A 139 -5.03 -8.81 4.25
CA ARG A 139 -3.99 -8.84 3.22
C ARG A 139 -3.29 -7.49 3.07
N LEU A 140 -4.05 -6.39 3.01
CA LEU A 140 -3.48 -5.04 2.96
C LEU A 140 -2.67 -4.70 4.22
N ALA A 141 -3.16 -5.11 5.40
CA ALA A 141 -2.42 -4.94 6.65
C ALA A 141 -1.11 -5.75 6.63
N TYR A 142 -1.13 -6.99 6.13
CA TYR A 142 0.06 -7.81 5.95
C TYR A 142 1.08 -7.15 5.00
N ILE A 143 0.61 -6.59 3.88
CA ILE A 143 1.45 -5.82 2.96
C ILE A 143 2.13 -4.65 3.69
N ALA A 144 1.35 -3.85 4.43
CA ALA A 144 1.89 -2.70 5.17
C ALA A 144 2.97 -3.12 6.18
N GLN A 145 2.70 -4.14 7.00
CA GLN A 145 3.63 -4.65 7.99
C GLN A 145 4.94 -5.13 7.35
N MET A 146 4.84 -5.91 6.28
CA MET A 146 6.03 -6.47 5.63
C MET A 146 6.80 -5.40 4.84
N THR A 147 6.12 -4.35 4.34
CA THR A 147 6.79 -3.17 3.74
C THR A 147 7.64 -2.47 4.78
N GLU A 148 7.07 -2.21 5.96
CA GLU A 148 7.75 -1.56 7.07
C GLU A 148 8.96 -2.38 7.54
N GLN A 149 8.77 -3.69 7.71
CA GLN A 149 9.86 -4.58 8.12
C GLN A 149 11.03 -4.56 7.13
N SER A 150 10.72 -4.60 5.84
CA SER A 150 11.73 -4.63 4.77
C SER A 150 12.47 -3.31 4.69
N ALA A 151 11.74 -2.19 4.73
CA ALA A 151 12.32 -0.86 4.79
C ALA A 151 13.24 -0.70 6.01
N SER A 152 12.80 -1.16 7.18
CA SER A 152 13.58 -1.12 8.42
C SER A 152 14.87 -1.93 8.29
N ARG A 153 14.82 -3.16 7.75
CA ARG A 153 16.02 -3.99 7.52
C ARG A 153 17.00 -3.31 6.57
N VAL A 154 16.52 -2.74 5.46
CA VAL A 154 17.36 -2.03 4.48
C VAL A 154 18.02 -0.81 5.10
N LEU A 155 17.27 0.00 5.87
CA LEU A 155 17.82 1.17 6.56
C LEU A 155 18.89 0.75 7.56
N ASN A 156 18.61 -0.23 8.42
CA ASN A 156 19.56 -0.70 9.43
C ASN A 156 20.85 -1.25 8.80
N ALA A 157 20.74 -2.01 7.71
CA ALA A 157 21.90 -2.52 7.00
C ALA A 157 22.73 -1.39 6.37
N THR A 158 22.06 -0.35 5.85
CA THR A 158 22.70 0.84 5.30
C THR A 158 23.40 1.67 6.39
N ASP A 159 22.77 1.84 7.54
CA ASP A 159 23.32 2.55 8.70
C ASP A 159 24.60 1.90 9.24
N VAL A 160 24.73 0.57 9.09
CA VAL A 160 25.96 -0.16 9.43
C VAL A 160 26.99 -0.10 8.31
N ALA A 161 26.57 -0.23 7.04
CA ALA A 161 27.50 -0.27 5.90
C ALA A 161 28.16 1.08 5.60
N ALA A 162 27.40 2.18 5.67
CA ALA A 162 27.87 3.52 5.35
C ALA A 162 29.10 3.98 6.16
N PRO A 163 29.13 3.87 7.52
CA PRO A 163 30.30 4.29 8.30
C PRO A 163 31.52 3.42 8.01
N ILE A 164 31.34 2.12 7.70
CA ILE A 164 32.45 1.24 7.30
C ILE A 164 33.09 1.76 6.02
N GLN A 165 32.29 2.05 4.99
CA GLN A 165 32.80 2.57 3.72
C GLN A 165 33.47 3.95 3.89
N SER A 166 32.89 4.82 4.71
CA SER A 166 33.48 6.12 5.03
C SER A 166 34.84 5.99 5.72
N ALA A 167 34.95 5.10 6.71
CA ALA A 167 36.20 4.85 7.42
C ALA A 167 37.28 4.27 6.49
N LEU A 168 36.91 3.32 5.61
CA LEU A 168 37.84 2.77 4.62
C LEU A 168 38.31 3.82 3.62
N ALA A 169 37.41 4.66 3.11
CA ALA A 169 37.77 5.72 2.17
C ALA A 169 38.69 6.77 2.83
N SER A 170 38.37 7.19 4.05
CA SER A 170 39.20 8.12 4.83
C SER A 170 40.60 7.55 5.10
N GLY A 171 40.67 6.29 5.55
CA GLY A 171 41.94 5.60 5.79
C GLY A 171 42.79 5.44 4.52
N ALA A 172 42.15 5.11 3.39
CA ALA A 172 42.84 5.01 2.10
C ALA A 172 43.44 6.36 1.67
N ASN A 173 42.66 7.44 1.76
CA ASN A 173 43.13 8.78 1.41
C ASN A 173 44.27 9.26 2.32
N ALA A 174 44.14 9.02 3.63
CA ALA A 174 45.16 9.39 4.60
C ALA A 174 46.48 8.65 4.38
N LEU A 175 46.42 7.34 4.08
CA LEU A 175 47.62 6.57 3.73
C LEU A 175 48.19 6.99 2.38
N GLY A 176 47.35 7.22 1.37
CA GLY A 176 47.77 7.71 0.06
C GLY A 176 48.60 8.99 0.17
N ALA A 177 48.09 10.00 0.89
CA ALA A 177 48.82 11.24 1.11
C ALA A 177 50.18 11.05 1.83
N ARG A 178 50.27 10.10 2.76
CA ARG A 178 51.53 9.78 3.44
C ARG A 178 52.52 9.05 2.52
N TRP A 179 52.03 8.17 1.64
CA TRP A 179 52.84 7.54 0.61
C TRP A 179 53.34 8.56 -0.42
N ASP A 180 52.52 9.52 -0.83
CA ASP A 180 52.95 10.61 -1.73
C ASP A 180 54.10 11.42 -1.13
N ARG A 181 54.00 11.78 0.16
CA ARG A 181 55.10 12.46 0.88
C ARG A 181 56.37 11.63 0.96
N LEU A 182 56.27 10.30 1.05
CA LEU A 182 57.43 9.42 1.04
C LEU A 182 58.13 9.48 -0.32
N TYR A 183 57.36 9.41 -1.40
CA TYR A 183 57.89 9.50 -2.78
C TYR A 183 58.39 10.90 -3.14
N ALA A 184 57.91 11.94 -2.46
CA ALA A 184 58.48 13.29 -2.52
C ALA A 184 59.79 13.45 -1.73
N GLY A 185 60.22 12.42 -0.97
CA GLY A 185 61.41 12.47 -0.13
C GLY A 185 61.22 13.24 1.18
N GLU A 186 59.98 13.47 1.61
CA GLU A 186 59.62 14.29 2.77
C GLU A 186 59.41 13.47 4.06
N LEU A 187 59.75 12.18 4.06
CA LEU A 187 59.64 11.29 5.23
C LEU A 187 60.98 10.80 5.73
N SER A 188 61.11 10.72 7.05
CA SER A 188 62.23 10.07 7.72
C SER A 188 62.11 8.53 7.70
N PRO A 189 63.22 7.79 7.91
CA PRO A 189 63.18 6.33 8.05
C PRO A 189 62.32 5.83 9.24
N GLY A 190 62.14 6.66 10.27
CA GLY A 190 61.25 6.37 11.40
C GLY A 190 59.79 6.38 10.95
N GLU A 191 59.37 7.49 10.34
CA GLU A 191 58.00 7.67 9.83
C GLU A 191 57.65 6.65 8.73
N PHE A 192 58.63 6.21 7.95
CA PHE A 192 58.44 5.13 6.97
C PHE A 192 58.07 3.79 7.62
N ARG A 193 58.71 3.44 8.75
CA ARG A 193 58.36 2.21 9.49
C ARG A 193 56.95 2.27 10.05
N ASP A 194 56.56 3.43 10.56
CA ASP A 194 55.19 3.67 11.04
C ASP A 194 54.18 3.60 9.89
N LEU A 195 54.46 4.25 8.76
CA LEU A 195 53.63 4.18 7.55
C LEU A 195 53.46 2.74 7.04
N SER A 196 54.53 1.95 7.05
CA SER A 196 54.49 0.54 6.66
C SER A 196 53.63 -0.29 7.62
N GLY A 197 53.75 -0.05 8.92
CA GLY A 197 52.94 -0.68 9.96
C GLY A 197 51.45 -0.31 9.83
N ASP A 198 51.15 0.96 9.64
CA ASP A 198 49.80 1.48 9.46
C ASP A 198 49.16 0.96 8.16
N THR A 199 49.93 0.88 7.07
CA THR A 199 49.47 0.30 5.80
C THR A 199 49.10 -1.18 5.98
N ARG A 200 49.93 -1.95 6.69
CA ARG A 200 49.63 -3.36 6.99
C ARG A 200 48.37 -3.51 7.84
N ARG A 201 48.15 -2.64 8.82
CA ARG A 201 46.94 -2.63 9.65
C ARG A 201 45.72 -2.29 8.82
N PHE A 202 45.80 -1.26 7.98
CA PHE A 202 44.72 -0.84 7.10
C PHE A 202 44.32 -1.92 6.10
N ILE A 203 45.27 -2.70 5.54
CA ILE A 203 44.93 -3.84 4.68
C ILE A 203 44.05 -4.87 5.42
N ALA A 204 44.32 -5.12 6.71
CA ALA A 204 43.48 -6.00 7.51
C ALA A 204 42.09 -5.39 7.79
N GLU A 205 42.03 -4.07 8.03
CA GLU A 205 40.78 -3.33 8.19
C GLU A 205 39.93 -3.34 6.92
N VAL A 206 40.54 -3.16 5.73
CA VAL A 206 39.87 -3.29 4.43
C VAL A 206 39.26 -4.67 4.26
N ALA A 207 40.01 -5.73 4.59
CA ALA A 207 39.48 -7.10 4.49
C ALA A 207 38.29 -7.33 5.44
N ALA A 208 38.35 -6.81 6.67
CA ALA A 208 37.26 -6.92 7.63
C ALA A 208 36.05 -6.08 7.24
N GLY A 209 36.26 -4.82 6.87
CA GLY A 209 35.22 -3.88 6.44
C GLY A 209 34.53 -4.33 5.15
N SER A 210 35.28 -4.91 4.21
CA SER A 210 34.71 -5.53 2.99
C SER A 210 33.78 -6.68 3.34
N ARG A 211 34.20 -7.64 4.18
CA ARG A 211 33.32 -8.74 4.62
C ARG A 211 32.08 -8.24 5.35
N SER A 212 32.24 -7.26 6.23
CA SER A 212 31.12 -6.67 6.97
C SER A 212 30.14 -5.96 6.04
N THR A 213 30.64 -5.20 5.06
CA THR A 213 29.81 -4.54 4.04
C THR A 213 29.07 -5.58 3.19
N SER A 214 29.75 -6.63 2.73
CA SER A 214 29.11 -7.72 1.97
C SER A 214 28.00 -8.40 2.77
N LYS A 215 28.17 -8.56 4.09
CA LYS A 215 27.10 -9.05 4.96
C LYS A 215 25.89 -8.11 4.93
N GLN A 216 26.09 -6.80 5.08
CA GLN A 216 24.99 -5.84 5.02
C GLN A 216 24.29 -5.81 3.65
N LEU A 217 25.05 -5.91 2.55
CA LEU A 217 24.46 -6.02 1.21
C LEU A 217 23.63 -7.31 1.06
N HIS A 218 24.03 -8.40 1.71
CA HIS A 218 23.24 -9.63 1.75
C HIS A 218 21.97 -9.46 2.57
N GLU A 219 22.01 -8.77 3.71
CA GLU A 219 20.80 -8.43 4.48
C GLU A 219 19.82 -7.56 3.67
N ILE A 220 20.34 -6.58 2.91
CA ILE A 220 19.53 -5.76 1.99
C ILE A 220 18.87 -6.63 0.92
N MET A 221 19.63 -7.55 0.31
CA MET A 221 19.12 -8.48 -0.69
C MET A 221 18.06 -9.41 -0.11
N MET A 222 18.28 -9.93 1.10
CA MET A 222 17.30 -10.77 1.78
C MET A 222 16.04 -10.00 2.12
N ALA A 223 16.15 -8.74 2.56
CA ALA A 223 14.99 -7.89 2.83
C ALA A 223 14.11 -7.57 1.60
N GLN A 224 14.54 -7.95 0.39
CA GLN A 224 13.74 -7.82 -0.83
C GLN A 224 12.77 -8.99 -1.06
N ASP A 225 12.88 -10.08 -0.29
CA ASP A 225 11.95 -11.23 -0.32
C ASP A 225 10.47 -10.83 -0.11
N PHE A 226 10.24 -9.70 0.54
CA PHE A 226 8.95 -9.03 0.62
C PHE A 226 8.31 -8.75 -0.73
N GLN A 227 9.08 -8.42 -1.77
CA GLN A 227 8.52 -8.08 -3.08
C GLN A 227 7.71 -9.25 -3.69
N ASP A 228 8.22 -10.48 -3.60
CA ASP A 228 7.53 -11.67 -4.15
C ASP A 228 6.25 -11.98 -3.35
N LEU A 229 6.35 -11.99 -2.03
CA LEU A 229 5.21 -12.21 -1.13
C LEU A 229 4.12 -11.15 -1.34
N THR A 230 4.51 -9.90 -1.54
CA THR A 230 3.59 -8.77 -1.73
C THR A 230 2.95 -8.81 -3.10
N GLY A 231 3.70 -9.16 -4.14
CA GLY A 231 3.17 -9.32 -5.49
C GLY A 231 2.04 -10.34 -5.53
N GLN A 232 2.21 -11.48 -4.85
CA GLN A 232 1.19 -12.52 -4.75
C GLN A 232 -0.05 -12.03 -3.96
N VAL A 233 0.16 -11.32 -2.85
CA VAL A 233 -0.94 -10.81 -2.02
C VAL A 233 -1.70 -9.69 -2.74
N ILE A 234 -1.02 -8.76 -3.40
CA ILE A 234 -1.64 -7.70 -4.24
C ILE A 234 -2.46 -8.33 -5.35
N LYS A 235 -1.90 -9.32 -6.06
CA LYS A 235 -2.64 -10.03 -7.11
C LYS A 235 -3.94 -10.63 -6.57
N ARG A 236 -3.88 -11.23 -5.38
CA ARG A 236 -5.08 -11.81 -4.76
C ARG A 236 -6.09 -10.75 -4.32
N VAL A 237 -5.63 -9.63 -3.76
CA VAL A 237 -6.49 -8.49 -3.42
C VAL A 237 -7.16 -7.93 -4.68
N LEU A 238 -6.42 -7.83 -5.80
CA LEU A 238 -6.95 -7.35 -7.07
C LEU A 238 -8.02 -8.31 -7.63
N GLU A 239 -7.77 -9.63 -7.59
CA GLU A 239 -8.76 -10.64 -7.98
C GLU A 239 -10.04 -10.54 -7.14
N LEU A 240 -9.91 -10.36 -5.81
CA LEU A 240 -11.06 -10.20 -4.92
C LEU A 240 -11.81 -8.89 -5.19
N ALA A 241 -11.10 -7.81 -5.47
CA ALA A 241 -11.71 -6.52 -5.81
C ALA A 241 -12.49 -6.59 -7.13
N GLN A 242 -11.92 -7.23 -8.17
CA GLN A 242 -12.60 -7.44 -9.47
C GLN A 242 -13.84 -8.32 -9.34
N MET A 243 -13.78 -9.34 -8.48
CA MET A 243 -14.94 -10.17 -8.17
C MET A 243 -16.04 -9.36 -7.48
N LEU A 244 -15.68 -8.55 -6.47
CA LEU A 244 -16.61 -7.66 -5.78
C LEU A 244 -17.27 -6.67 -6.74
N GLU A 245 -16.46 -6.03 -7.58
CA GLU A 245 -16.89 -5.07 -8.61
C GLU A 245 -17.91 -5.72 -9.55
N SER A 246 -17.59 -6.91 -10.09
CA SER A 246 -18.48 -7.64 -10.99
C SER A 246 -19.81 -7.99 -10.33
N GLN A 247 -19.78 -8.43 -9.06
CA GLN A 247 -20.99 -8.75 -8.29
C GLN A 247 -21.85 -7.51 -8.02
N LEU A 248 -21.22 -6.38 -7.66
CA LEU A 248 -21.92 -5.11 -7.42
C LEU A 248 -22.51 -4.52 -8.71
N VAL A 249 -21.79 -4.60 -9.83
CA VAL A 249 -22.30 -4.19 -11.15
C VAL A 249 -23.49 -5.06 -11.56
N GLN A 250 -23.43 -6.38 -11.31
CA GLN A 250 -24.55 -7.26 -11.60
C GLN A 250 -25.79 -6.92 -10.76
N VAL A 251 -25.61 -6.68 -9.45
CA VAL A 251 -26.64 -6.18 -8.53
C VAL A 251 -27.29 -4.90 -9.07
N LEU A 252 -26.47 -3.93 -9.49
CA LEU A 252 -26.91 -2.66 -10.06
C LEU A 252 -27.74 -2.87 -11.34
N ILE A 253 -27.26 -3.68 -12.28
CA ILE A 253 -27.97 -3.98 -13.53
C ILE A 253 -29.32 -4.68 -13.28
N GLU A 254 -29.37 -5.60 -12.32
CA GLU A 254 -30.59 -6.35 -11.97
C GLU A 254 -31.63 -5.45 -11.28
N ALA A 255 -31.18 -4.56 -10.38
CA ALA A 255 -32.02 -3.57 -9.71
C ALA A 255 -32.45 -2.39 -10.62
N THR A 256 -31.77 -2.17 -11.74
CA THR A 256 -32.09 -1.09 -12.68
C THR A 256 -33.35 -1.42 -13.51
N PRO A 257 -34.33 -0.49 -13.61
CA PRO A 257 -35.53 -0.63 -14.44
C PRO A 257 -35.21 -0.93 -15.91
N PRO A 258 -36.04 -1.74 -16.61
CA PRO A 258 -35.75 -2.19 -17.96
C PRO A 258 -35.60 -1.05 -18.99
N GLN A 259 -36.15 0.14 -18.72
CA GLN A 259 -36.00 1.32 -19.58
C GLN A 259 -34.58 1.89 -19.62
N VAL A 260 -33.76 1.69 -18.58
CA VAL A 260 -32.43 2.33 -18.42
C VAL A 260 -31.26 1.34 -18.63
N ARG A 261 -31.54 0.02 -18.66
CA ARG A 261 -30.53 -1.05 -18.80
C ARG A 261 -29.65 -1.00 -20.06
N ALA A 262 -30.13 -0.40 -21.14
CA ALA A 262 -29.38 -0.33 -22.41
C ALA A 262 -28.29 0.74 -22.38
N GLU A 263 -28.50 1.83 -21.63
CA GLU A 263 -27.54 2.93 -21.48
C GLU A 263 -26.48 2.58 -20.41
N CYS A 264 -26.86 1.91 -19.31
CA CYS A 264 -25.93 1.52 -18.22
C CYS A 264 -24.88 0.47 -18.61
N LYS A 265 -25.19 -0.45 -19.53
CA LYS A 265 -24.24 -1.51 -19.95
C LYS A 265 -23.01 -0.98 -20.67
N ALA A 266 -23.08 0.19 -21.30
CA ALA A 266 -21.95 0.79 -22.01
C ALA A 266 -21.03 1.57 -21.06
N SER A 267 -21.59 2.18 -20.02
CA SER A 267 -20.87 3.09 -19.11
C SER A 267 -20.19 2.38 -17.92
N LEU A 268 -20.84 1.35 -17.33
CA LEU A 268 -20.37 0.66 -16.12
C LEU A 268 -19.23 -0.35 -16.34
N LEU A 269 -18.92 -0.72 -17.59
CA LEU A 269 -17.87 -1.69 -17.94
C LEU A 269 -16.50 -1.05 -18.17
N ASN A 270 -16.37 0.27 -17.96
CA ASN A 270 -15.13 0.99 -18.15
C ASN A 270 -14.31 0.97 -16.85
N GLY A 271 -13.38 0.02 -16.75
CA GLY A 271 -12.40 -0.04 -15.66
C GLY A 271 -11.45 1.17 -15.67
N PRO A 272 -10.65 1.36 -14.59
CA PRO A 272 -9.70 2.47 -14.51
C PRO A 272 -8.67 2.43 -15.64
N VAL A 273 -8.48 3.57 -16.29
CA VAL A 273 -7.60 3.76 -17.45
C VAL A 273 -6.14 3.53 -17.04
N ILE A 274 -5.55 2.42 -17.47
CA ILE A 274 -4.09 2.19 -17.36
C ILE A 274 -3.31 2.59 -18.61
N ASP A 275 -3.95 3.02 -19.68
CA ASP A 275 -3.27 3.63 -20.82
C ASP A 275 -4.18 4.65 -21.49
N GLY A 276 -3.72 5.89 -21.63
CA GLY A 276 -4.43 7.04 -22.20
C GLY A 276 -4.73 6.93 -23.71
N VAL A 277 -5.16 5.76 -24.18
CA VAL A 277 -5.65 5.56 -25.53
C VAL A 277 -7.14 5.79 -25.53
N ALA A 278 -7.51 6.99 -25.97
CA ALA A 278 -8.88 7.44 -26.18
C ALA A 278 -9.69 6.44 -27.02
N GLY A 279 -10.54 5.66 -26.34
CA GLY A 279 -11.67 4.95 -26.91
C GLY A 279 -12.94 5.48 -26.24
N ALA A 280 -13.89 5.93 -27.05
CA ALA A 280 -14.99 6.80 -26.64
C ALA A 280 -15.85 6.24 -25.50
N ASP A 281 -16.23 7.17 -24.62
CA ASP A 281 -17.25 7.04 -23.55
C ASP A 281 -16.75 6.50 -22.20
N VAL A 282 -15.74 7.16 -21.65
CA VAL A 282 -15.20 6.91 -20.29
C VAL A 282 -15.50 8.12 -19.41
N LEU A 283 -16.26 7.90 -18.34
CA LEU A 283 -16.52 8.94 -17.32
C LEU A 283 -15.23 9.18 -16.54
N HIS A 284 -14.77 10.43 -16.47
CA HIS A 284 -13.45 10.81 -15.97
C HIS A 284 -13.49 11.57 -14.64
N ASN A 285 -14.68 11.89 -14.11
CA ASN A 285 -14.82 12.67 -12.88
C ASN A 285 -15.95 12.17 -11.97
N GLN A 286 -15.84 12.46 -10.68
CA GLN A 286 -16.83 12.10 -9.65
C GLN A 286 -18.20 12.76 -9.92
N SER A 287 -18.24 13.92 -10.59
CA SER A 287 -19.49 14.57 -10.97
C SER A 287 -20.28 13.79 -12.03
N GLU A 288 -19.60 13.13 -12.97
CA GLU A 288 -20.23 12.28 -13.98
C GLU A 288 -20.75 10.98 -13.38
N VAL A 289 -20.11 10.49 -12.31
CA VAL A 289 -20.64 9.40 -11.48
C VAL A 289 -21.88 9.87 -10.73
N ASP A 290 -21.85 11.07 -10.14
CA ASP A 290 -23.00 11.65 -9.44
C ASP A 290 -24.18 11.91 -10.40
N ASP A 291 -23.93 12.42 -11.61
CA ASP A 291 -24.94 12.63 -12.66
C ASP A 291 -25.55 11.29 -13.13
N LEU A 292 -24.73 10.23 -13.22
CA LEU A 292 -25.21 8.89 -13.56
C LEU A 292 -26.07 8.31 -12.42
N LEU A 293 -25.69 8.54 -11.16
CA LEU A 293 -26.48 8.13 -9.99
C LEU A 293 -27.81 8.91 -9.92
N GLU A 294 -27.79 10.21 -10.21
CA GLU A 294 -29.00 11.05 -10.28
C GLU A 294 -29.94 10.58 -11.41
N SER A 295 -29.38 10.18 -12.56
CA SER A 295 -30.15 9.61 -13.68
C SER A 295 -30.84 8.27 -13.35
N LEU A 296 -30.29 7.53 -12.39
CA LEU A 296 -30.82 6.26 -11.87
C LEU A 296 -31.82 6.46 -10.71
N GLY A 297 -32.01 7.71 -10.27
CA GLY A 297 -32.93 8.09 -9.20
C GLY A 297 -32.35 7.94 -7.80
N PHE A 298 -31.02 7.97 -7.65
CA PHE A 298 -30.30 7.99 -6.38
C PHE A 298 -29.78 9.39 -6.03
#